data_AF-A0A971GP06-F1
#
_entry.id   AF-A0A971GP06-F1
#
_cell.length_a   1.000
_cell.length_b   1.000
_cell.length_c   1.000
_cell.angle_alpha   90.00
_cell.angle_beta   90.00
_cell.angle_gamma   90.00
#
_symmetry.space_group_name_H-M   'P 1'
#
loop_
_entity.id
_entity.type
_entity.pdbx_description
1 polymer ?
#
loop_
_entity_poly.entity_id
_entity_poly.type
_entity_poly.pdbx_seq_one_letter_code
_entity_poly.pdbx_strand_id
1 'polypeptide(L)'
;MFRKIIFIAGGLLLFCLYLAASDDADPHPFAGSSACFVECHKAQKIQVTVTDPYNACSYMCLECHKDMDRHHAVNVRLKGKVSGELVLTSKKRLACITCHRPGNPRFDNISWKAESLYENIFSSKKKHKTYYLVTRNNDGQLCKMCH
;
A
#
# COMPACT_ATOMS: atom_id res chain seq x y z
N MET A 1 0.82 -31.24 -41.27
CA MET A 1 1.70 -31.11 -40.07
C MET A 1 1.96 -29.64 -39.71
N PHE A 2 2.33 -28.79 -40.68
CA PHE A 2 2.57 -27.35 -40.49
C PHE A 2 1.46 -26.54 -39.79
N ARG A 3 0.17 -26.75 -40.12
CA ARG A 3 -0.95 -26.05 -39.46
C ARG A 3 -1.01 -26.28 -37.95
N LYS A 4 -0.70 -27.49 -37.46
CA LYS A 4 -0.71 -27.79 -36.01
C LYS A 4 0.42 -27.07 -35.25
N ILE A 5 1.58 -26.90 -35.88
CA ILE A 5 2.74 -26.21 -35.28
C ILE A 5 2.47 -24.71 -35.12
N ILE A 6 1.78 -24.08 -36.08
CA ILE A 6 1.41 -22.66 -36.03
C ILE A 6 0.40 -22.40 -34.90
N PHE A 7 -0.59 -23.28 -34.69
CA PHE A 7 -1.55 -23.14 -33.59
C PHE A 7 -0.90 -23.31 -32.21
N ILE A 8 0.05 -24.24 -32.07
CA ILE A 8 0.77 -24.44 -30.80
C ILE A 8 1.68 -23.25 -30.50
N ALA A 9 2.43 -22.75 -31.50
CA ALA A 9 3.29 -21.59 -31.34
C ALA A 9 2.49 -20.30 -31.04
N GLY A 10 1.34 -20.10 -31.69
CA GLY A 10 0.45 -18.97 -31.41
C GLY A 10 -0.18 -19.03 -30.01
N GLY A 11 -0.59 -20.22 -29.56
CA GLY A 11 -1.10 -20.43 -28.20
C GLY A 11 -0.05 -20.19 -27.12
N LEU A 12 1.20 -20.62 -27.35
CA LEU A 12 2.31 -20.38 -26.43
C LEU A 12 2.68 -18.89 -26.35
N LEU A 13 2.67 -18.18 -27.47
CA LEU A 13 2.93 -16.75 -27.52
C LEU A 13 1.85 -15.96 -26.76
N LEU A 14 0.57 -16.30 -26.95
CA LEU A 14 -0.55 -15.69 -26.23
C LEU A 14 -0.49 -16.00 -24.72
N PHE A 15 -0.10 -17.20 -24.33
CA PHE A 15 0.10 -17.57 -22.92
C PHE A 15 1.27 -16.81 -22.28
N CYS A 16 2.38 -16.66 -22.99
CA CYS A 16 3.52 -15.84 -22.54
C CYS A 16 3.15 -14.34 -22.43
N LEU A 17 2.35 -13.81 -23.36
CA LEU A 17 1.85 -12.45 -23.30
C LEU A 17 0.85 -12.25 -22.14
N TYR A 18 0.01 -13.25 -21.84
CA TYR A 18 -0.90 -13.22 -20.70
C TYR A 18 -0.14 -13.26 -19.36
N LEU A 19 0.92 -14.07 -19.25
CA LEU A 19 1.81 -14.07 -18.07
C LEU A 19 2.63 -12.78 -17.94
N ALA A 20 2.91 -12.09 -19.05
CA ALA A 20 3.63 -10.82 -19.07
C ALA A 20 2.73 -9.60 -18.81
N ALA A 21 1.40 -9.75 -18.88
CA ALA A 21 0.45 -8.76 -18.40
C ALA A 21 0.52 -8.74 -16.87
N SER A 22 1.52 -8.02 -16.37
CA SER A 22 1.85 -7.89 -14.96
C SER A 22 0.74 -7.22 -14.18
N ASP A 23 0.59 -7.68 -12.94
CA ASP A 23 -0.34 -7.26 -11.88
C ASP A 23 -0.04 -5.83 -11.34
N ASP A 24 0.36 -4.92 -12.23
CA ASP A 24 0.85 -3.57 -11.97
C ASP A 24 -0.28 -2.53 -11.87
N ALA A 25 -1.52 -2.92 -12.17
CA ALA A 25 -2.70 -2.06 -12.09
C ALA A 25 -2.99 -1.64 -10.64
N ASP A 26 -2.86 -0.35 -10.33
CA ASP A 26 -3.08 0.21 -8.99
C ASP A 26 -4.47 -0.18 -8.47
N PRO A 27 -4.59 -0.92 -7.34
CA PRO A 27 -5.88 -1.34 -6.77
C PRO A 27 -6.65 -0.17 -6.16
N HIS A 28 -6.00 0.99 -5.98
CA HIS A 28 -6.56 2.24 -5.54
C HIS A 28 -6.40 3.31 -6.63
N PRO A 29 -6.98 3.15 -7.83
CA PRO A 29 -6.83 4.14 -8.90
C PRO A 29 -7.39 5.52 -8.50
N PHE A 30 -8.31 5.54 -7.53
CA PHE A 30 -8.86 6.74 -6.93
C PHE A 30 -7.92 7.41 -5.90
N ALA A 31 -6.96 6.66 -5.34
CA ALA A 31 -6.06 7.13 -4.29
C ALA A 31 -4.99 8.11 -4.78
N GLY A 32 -4.71 8.13 -6.09
CA GLY A 32 -3.83 9.11 -6.70
C GLY A 32 -4.41 10.53 -6.76
N SER A 33 -5.71 10.70 -6.46
CA SER A 33 -6.36 12.02 -6.42
C SER A 33 -6.89 12.32 -5.02
N SER A 34 -6.50 13.47 -4.47
CA SER A 34 -7.04 13.97 -3.20
C SER A 34 -8.56 14.17 -3.22
N ALA A 35 -9.15 14.35 -4.41
CA ALA A 35 -10.58 14.56 -4.61
C ALA A 35 -11.44 13.43 -4.05
N CYS A 36 -11.04 12.17 -4.25
CA CYS A 36 -11.80 11.02 -3.72
C CYS A 36 -11.85 11.04 -2.19
N PHE A 37 -10.75 11.43 -1.53
CA PHE A 37 -10.66 11.53 -0.08
C PHE A 37 -11.55 12.65 0.48
N VAL A 38 -11.57 13.80 -0.20
CA VAL A 38 -12.43 14.93 0.17
C VAL A 38 -13.91 14.54 0.12
N GLU A 39 -14.34 13.86 -0.94
CA GLU A 39 -15.74 13.40 -1.06
C GLU A 39 -16.09 12.33 -0.03
N CYS A 40 -15.18 11.39 0.24
CA CYS A 40 -15.38 10.40 1.31
C CYS A 40 -15.55 11.06 2.68
N HIS A 41 -14.70 12.04 3.01
CA HIS A 41 -14.79 12.78 4.27
C HIS A 41 -16.08 13.59 4.41
N LYS A 42 -16.54 14.23 3.31
CA LYS A 42 -17.84 14.92 3.28
C LYS A 42 -19.00 13.96 3.54
N ALA A 43 -19.05 12.82 2.86
CA ALA A 43 -20.13 11.83 2.99
C ALA A 43 -20.24 11.29 4.43
N GLN A 44 -19.10 11.08 5.08
CA GLN A 44 -19.02 10.56 6.45
C GLN A 44 -19.13 11.64 7.53
N LYS A 45 -19.34 12.92 7.15
CA LYS A 45 -19.39 14.07 8.07
C LYS A 45 -18.16 14.17 8.98
N ILE A 46 -16.99 13.71 8.52
CA ILE A 46 -15.75 13.77 9.27
C ILE A 46 -15.22 15.20 9.13
N GLN A 47 -15.09 15.92 10.25
CA GLN A 47 -14.42 17.22 10.27
C GLN A 47 -12.91 17.03 10.08
N VAL A 48 -12.46 17.05 8.84
CA VAL A 48 -11.04 17.07 8.51
C VAL A 48 -10.69 18.49 8.12
N THR A 49 -9.76 19.11 8.84
CA THR A 49 -9.14 20.36 8.37
C THR A 49 -8.47 20.03 7.04
N VAL A 50 -8.96 20.67 5.96
CA VAL A 50 -8.68 20.33 4.55
C VAL A 50 -7.22 20.56 4.14
N THR A 51 -6.34 20.90 5.08
CA THR A 51 -4.90 21.08 4.83
C THR A 51 -4.20 19.80 4.42
N ASP A 52 -4.66 18.62 4.86
CA ASP A 52 -4.25 17.34 4.29
C ASP A 52 -5.50 16.46 4.02
N PRO A 53 -5.86 16.18 2.76
CA PRO A 53 -6.99 15.32 2.42
C PRO A 53 -6.78 13.87 2.87
N TYR A 54 -5.54 13.47 3.17
CA TYR A 54 -5.18 12.14 3.68
C TYR A 54 -5.11 12.10 5.22
N ASN A 55 -5.48 13.18 5.92
CA ASN A 55 -5.31 13.28 7.36
C ASN A 55 -6.15 12.24 8.14
N ALA A 56 -5.69 11.95 9.36
CA ALA A 56 -6.00 10.79 10.19
C ALA A 56 -7.48 10.47 10.46
N CYS A 57 -8.17 9.86 9.50
CA CYS A 57 -9.40 9.14 9.77
C CYS A 57 -9.24 7.64 9.53
N SER A 58 -9.37 6.85 10.60
CA SER A 58 -9.35 5.39 10.52
C SER A 58 -10.54 4.82 9.75
N TYR A 59 -11.66 5.54 9.69
CA TYR A 59 -12.92 5.02 9.16
C TYR A 59 -12.89 4.80 7.65
N MET A 60 -12.21 5.66 6.87
CA MET A 60 -12.22 5.56 5.41
C MET A 60 -11.67 4.22 4.89
N CYS A 61 -10.49 3.81 5.35
CA CYS A 61 -9.90 2.56 4.88
C CYS A 61 -10.76 1.34 5.27
N LEU A 62 -11.45 1.43 6.41
CA LEU A 62 -12.29 0.37 6.95
C LEU A 62 -13.64 0.24 6.21
N GLU A 63 -14.04 1.22 5.38
CA GLU A 63 -15.21 1.07 4.50
C GLU A 63 -15.04 -0.09 3.50
N CYS A 64 -13.81 -0.26 2.99
CA CYS A 64 -13.48 -1.34 2.06
C CYS A 64 -12.72 -2.50 2.74
N HIS A 65 -11.85 -2.21 3.70
CA HIS A 65 -11.02 -3.21 4.39
C HIS A 65 -11.59 -3.59 5.76
N LYS A 66 -12.79 -4.21 5.75
CA LYS A 66 -13.54 -4.55 6.98
C LYS A 66 -12.89 -5.67 7.80
N ASP A 67 -12.37 -6.68 7.11
CA ASP A 67 -11.79 -7.88 7.72
C ASP A 67 -10.29 -7.94 7.49
N MET A 68 -9.57 -6.92 7.98
CA MET A 68 -8.10 -6.98 7.96
C MET A 68 -7.63 -8.04 8.95
N ASP A 69 -6.90 -9.03 8.46
CA ASP A 69 -6.17 -9.98 9.29
C ASP A 69 -5.39 -9.23 10.38
N ARG A 70 -5.18 -9.88 11.53
CA ARG A 70 -4.51 -9.35 12.73
C ARG A 70 -3.05 -8.90 12.53
N HIS A 71 -2.60 -8.77 11.29
CA HIS A 71 -1.23 -8.51 10.88
C HIS A 71 -0.67 -7.20 11.46
N HIS A 72 -1.49 -6.17 11.69
CA HIS A 72 -1.05 -4.91 12.31
C HIS A 72 -2.15 -4.26 13.16
N ALA A 73 -1.80 -3.79 14.35
CA ALA A 73 -2.75 -3.16 15.27
C ALA A 73 -3.15 -1.75 14.81
N VAL A 74 -4.38 -1.60 14.29
CA VAL A 74 -5.00 -0.31 13.99
C VAL A 74 -6.04 0.05 15.03
N ASN A 75 -6.32 1.34 15.19
CA ASN A 75 -7.24 1.86 16.21
C ASN A 75 -6.84 1.44 17.63
N VAL A 76 -5.53 1.34 17.92
CA VAL A 76 -5.00 1.11 19.27
C VAL A 76 -4.35 2.36 19.80
N ARG A 77 -4.45 2.58 21.12
CA ARG A 77 -3.73 3.67 21.79
C ARG A 77 -2.32 3.19 22.09
N LEU A 78 -1.32 3.93 21.61
CA LEU A 78 0.08 3.65 21.92
C LEU A 78 0.33 3.90 23.42
N LYS A 79 0.99 2.94 24.08
CA LYS A 79 1.43 3.07 25.47
C LYS A 79 2.94 3.33 25.44
N GLY A 80 3.36 4.56 25.75
CA GLY A 80 4.78 4.93 25.78
C GLY A 80 5.07 6.25 25.06
N LYS A 81 6.35 6.62 25.01
CA LYS A 81 6.82 7.75 24.20
C LYS A 81 6.93 7.27 22.75
N VAL A 82 6.18 7.91 21.87
CA VAL A 82 6.33 7.78 20.42
C VAL A 82 7.51 8.65 20.00
N SER A 83 8.40 8.12 19.18
CA SER A 83 9.50 8.89 18.59
C SER A 83 9.12 9.39 17.19
N GLY A 84 9.60 10.58 16.82
CA GLY A 84 9.31 11.21 15.53
C GLY A 84 7.89 11.76 15.38
N GLU A 85 7.58 12.25 14.18
CA GLU A 85 6.26 12.75 13.81
C GLU A 85 5.39 11.60 13.28
N LEU A 86 4.71 10.86 14.16
CA LEU A 86 3.65 9.95 13.74
C LEU A 86 2.33 10.70 13.57
N VAL A 87 1.70 10.51 12.42
CA VAL A 87 0.34 10.98 12.18
C VAL A 87 -0.64 10.06 12.92
N LEU A 88 -1.19 10.54 14.03
CA LEU A 88 -2.17 9.83 14.86
C LEU A 88 -3.57 10.42 14.68
N THR A 89 -4.60 9.66 15.03
CA THR A 89 -5.96 10.22 15.16
C THR A 89 -6.01 11.28 16.25
N SER A 90 -7.05 12.12 16.25
CA SER A 90 -7.30 13.12 17.30
C SER A 90 -7.35 12.54 18.72
N LYS A 91 -7.70 11.24 18.86
CA LYS A 91 -7.71 10.49 20.12
C LYS A 91 -6.36 9.83 20.46
N LYS A 92 -5.28 10.19 19.77
CA LYS A 92 -3.92 9.62 19.87
C LYS A 92 -3.91 8.09 19.65
N ARG A 93 -4.62 7.62 18.64
CA ARG A 93 -4.66 6.19 18.24
C ARG A 93 -4.00 6.00 16.89
N LEU A 94 -3.35 4.85 16.70
CA LEU A 94 -2.85 4.41 15.39
C LEU A 94 -4.01 4.33 14.38
N ALA A 95 -3.78 4.82 13.17
CA ALA A 95 -4.67 4.66 12.03
C ALA A 95 -3.89 4.07 10.85
N CYS A 96 -4.59 3.62 9.81
CA CYS A 96 -3.95 3.10 8.59
C CYS A 96 -2.97 4.12 8.02
N ILE A 97 -3.36 5.40 8.04
CA ILE A 97 -2.54 6.50 7.53
C ILE A 97 -1.30 6.83 8.36
N THR A 98 -1.20 6.28 9.59
CA THR A 98 0.04 6.36 10.36
C THR A 98 1.18 5.66 9.63
N CYS A 99 0.88 4.59 8.89
CA CYS A 99 1.88 3.81 8.16
C CYS A 99 1.71 3.91 6.64
N HIS A 100 0.50 4.16 6.11
CA HIS A 100 0.20 4.13 4.68
C HIS A 100 -0.31 5.48 4.15
N ARG A 101 0.29 6.03 3.09
CA ARG A 101 -0.21 7.20 2.37
C ARG A 101 -0.66 6.78 0.97
N PRO A 102 -1.97 6.72 0.69
CA PRO A 102 -2.47 6.28 -0.62
C PRO A 102 -1.98 7.13 -1.82
N GLY A 103 -1.57 8.38 -1.58
CA GLY A 103 -0.93 9.22 -2.61
C GLY A 103 0.54 8.88 -2.90
N ASN A 104 1.16 7.97 -2.17
CA ASN A 104 2.53 7.52 -2.44
C ASN A 104 2.57 6.58 -3.65
N PRO A 105 3.68 6.55 -4.41
CA PRO A 105 3.80 5.69 -5.57
C PRO A 105 3.65 4.22 -5.16
N ARG A 106 2.93 3.42 -5.97
CA ARG A 106 2.76 1.98 -5.71
C ARG A 106 4.06 1.17 -5.81
N PHE A 107 4.98 1.65 -6.64
CA PHE A 107 6.24 0.97 -6.94
C PHE A 107 7.43 1.91 -6.82
N ASP A 108 8.57 1.36 -6.40
CA ASP A 108 9.89 2.01 -6.39
C ASP A 108 10.92 1.01 -6.97
N ASN A 109 12.08 1.50 -7.37
CA ASN A 109 13.21 0.69 -7.83
C ASN A 109 13.99 0.05 -6.68
N ILE A 110 13.68 0.43 -5.44
CA ILE A 110 14.32 -0.10 -4.21
C ILE A 110 13.23 -0.72 -3.34
N SER A 111 13.54 -1.76 -2.58
CA SER A 111 12.59 -2.37 -1.65
C SER A 111 12.23 -1.46 -0.47
N TRP A 112 10.94 -1.49 -0.09
CA TRP A 112 10.40 -0.76 1.07
C TRP A 112 10.10 -1.68 2.26
N LYS A 113 10.27 -2.99 2.09
CA LYS A 113 10.13 -3.99 3.15
C LYS A 113 11.47 -4.69 3.38
N ALA A 114 11.63 -5.31 4.54
CA ALA A 114 12.75 -6.19 4.77
C ALA A 114 12.71 -7.32 3.72
N GLU A 115 13.84 -7.57 3.07
CA GLU A 115 14.00 -8.67 2.13
C GLU A 115 14.91 -9.72 2.74
N SER A 116 14.48 -10.97 2.65
CA SER A 116 15.33 -12.09 3.02
C SER A 116 16.55 -12.17 2.09
N LEU A 117 17.61 -12.84 2.55
CA LEU A 117 18.78 -13.11 1.69
C LEU A 117 18.37 -13.81 0.39
N TYR A 118 17.40 -14.73 0.47
CA TYR A 118 16.86 -15.42 -0.70
C TYR A 118 16.18 -14.46 -1.68
N GLU A 119 15.30 -13.57 -1.18
CA GLU A 119 14.66 -12.56 -2.03
C GLU A 119 15.70 -11.66 -2.69
N ASN A 120 16.72 -11.19 -1.97
CA ASN A 120 17.76 -10.33 -2.53
C ASN A 120 18.58 -11.00 -3.65
N ILE A 121 18.88 -12.30 -3.52
CA ILE A 121 19.73 -13.02 -4.49
C ILE A 121 18.93 -13.50 -5.70
N PHE A 122 17.70 -13.97 -5.50
CA PHE A 122 16.94 -14.69 -6.53
C PHE A 122 15.77 -13.88 -7.11
N SER A 123 15.49 -12.68 -6.60
CA SER A 123 14.47 -11.81 -7.17
C SER A 123 14.96 -11.15 -8.46
N SER A 124 14.24 -11.37 -9.56
CA SER A 124 14.41 -10.63 -10.82
C SER A 124 13.51 -9.39 -10.91
N LYS A 125 12.93 -8.94 -9.80
CA LYS A 125 11.98 -7.82 -9.76
C LYS A 125 12.70 -6.52 -10.15
N LYS A 126 12.22 -5.88 -11.22
CA LYS A 126 12.68 -4.54 -11.63
C LYS A 126 12.07 -3.40 -10.79
N LYS A 127 10.97 -3.70 -10.09
CA LYS A 127 10.21 -2.77 -9.26
C LYS A 127 9.73 -3.49 -8.00
N HIS A 128 9.75 -2.80 -6.87
CA HIS A 128 9.28 -3.31 -5.59
C HIS A 128 8.00 -2.58 -5.19
N LYS A 129 7.03 -3.32 -4.63
CA LYS A 129 5.83 -2.72 -4.05
C LYS A 129 6.26 -1.86 -2.86
N THR A 130 5.83 -0.61 -2.83
CA THR A 130 6.04 0.30 -1.68
C THR A 130 5.03 0.04 -0.57
N TYR A 131 3.96 -0.70 -0.88
CA TYR A 131 2.78 -0.90 -0.03
C TYR A 131 2.14 0.43 0.40
N TYR A 132 2.32 1.49 -0.40
CA TYR A 132 1.91 2.86 -0.06
C TYR A 132 2.45 3.33 1.29
N LEU A 133 3.57 2.80 1.78
CA LEU A 133 4.06 3.19 3.10
C LEU A 133 4.43 4.69 3.12
N VAL A 134 4.29 5.35 4.27
CA VAL A 134 4.66 6.77 4.45
C VAL A 134 6.17 6.99 4.34
N THR A 135 6.96 5.96 4.62
CA THR A 135 8.41 5.91 4.47
C THR A 135 8.87 4.47 4.26
N ARG A 136 10.13 4.26 3.86
CA ARG A 136 10.71 2.92 3.73
C ARG A 136 10.72 2.24 5.10
N ASN A 137 10.38 0.94 5.11
CA ASN A 137 10.38 0.10 6.31
C ASN A 137 11.25 -1.15 6.12
N ASN A 138 12.28 -1.06 5.30
CA ASN A 138 13.20 -2.15 5.00
C ASN A 138 14.13 -2.50 6.17
N ASP A 139 14.32 -1.57 7.10
CA ASP A 139 15.14 -1.70 8.31
C ASP A 139 14.31 -1.48 9.59
N GLY A 140 12.99 -1.64 9.50
CA GLY A 140 12.06 -1.47 10.62
C GLY A 140 11.90 -0.02 11.09
N GLN A 141 12.13 0.97 10.21
CA GLN A 141 12.03 2.40 10.52
C GLN A 141 10.69 2.77 11.17
N LEU A 142 9.56 2.28 10.63
CA LEU A 142 8.24 2.53 11.20
C LEU A 142 8.04 1.80 12.53
N CYS A 143 8.58 0.58 12.65
CA CYS A 143 8.49 -0.21 13.88
C CYS A 143 9.18 0.50 15.05
N LYS A 144 10.37 1.06 14.79
CA LYS A 144 11.20 1.81 15.75
C LYS A 144 10.57 3.11 16.24
N MET A 145 9.48 3.57 15.62
CA MET A 145 8.73 4.74 16.09
C MET A 145 7.87 4.41 17.32
N CYS A 146 7.56 3.12 17.52
CA CYS A 146 6.65 2.64 18.57
C CYS A 146 7.25 1.58 19.51
N HIS A 147 8.27 0.83 19.06
CA HIS A 147 8.93 -0.26 19.79
C HIS A 147 10.41 0.06 20.01
#